data_AF-A0A1M6WCG7-F1
#
_entry.id   AF-A0A1M6WCG7-F1
#
_cell.length_a   1.000
_cell.length_b   1.000
_cell.length_c   1.000
_cell.angle_alpha   90.00
_cell.angle_beta   90.00
_cell.angle_gamma   90.00
#
_symmetry.space_group_name_H-M   'P 1'
#
loop_
_entity.id
_entity.type
_entity.pdbx_description
1 polymer ?
#
loop_
_entity_poly.entity_id
_entity_poly.type
_entity_poly.pdbx_seq_one_letter_code
_entity_poly.pdbx_strand_id
1 'polypeptide(L)' 'MPFECFPEYAVRNPSECPVVRQVSRHEWVARTEEGRFASGSTPASAIARLKR' A
#
# COMPACT_ATOMS: atom_id res chain seq x y z
N MET A 1 -13.79 0.74 6.81
CA MET A 1 -12.45 0.45 7.37
C MET A 1 -11.55 1.64 7.07
N PRO A 2 -10.91 2.25 8.08
CA PRO A 2 -10.00 3.36 7.87
C PRO A 2 -8.72 2.90 7.15
N PHE A 3 -8.05 3.84 6.53
CA PHE A 3 -6.76 3.65 5.89
C PHE A 3 -5.69 3.55 6.99
N GLU A 4 -5.12 2.37 7.20
CA GLU A 4 -4.01 2.19 8.14
C GLU A 4 -2.68 2.41 7.42
N CYS A 5 -1.89 3.32 7.98
CA CYS A 5 -0.51 3.51 7.58
C CYS A 5 0.30 2.35 8.14
N PHE A 6 0.96 1.57 7.29
CA PHE A 6 1.84 0.49 7.71
C PHE A 6 3.30 0.95 7.62
N PRO A 7 3.87 1.53 8.68
CA PRO A 7 5.22 2.09 8.66
C PRO A 7 6.30 1.03 8.42
N GLU A 8 6.01 -0.25 8.66
CA GLU A 8 6.90 -1.38 8.33
C GLU A 8 7.23 -1.49 6.83
N TYR A 9 6.38 -0.92 5.96
CA TYR A 9 6.61 -0.88 4.52
C TYR A 9 7.22 0.43 4.02
N ALA A 10 7.32 1.45 4.89
CA ALA A 10 8.01 2.71 4.64
C ALA A 10 9.54 2.50 4.78
N VAL A 11 10.09 1.64 3.92
CA VAL A 11 11.48 1.17 4.05
C VAL A 11 12.52 2.21 3.55
N ARG A 12 12.10 3.31 2.90
CA ARG A 12 13.07 4.25 2.28
C ARG A 12 12.79 5.74 2.42
N ASN A 13 11.53 6.15 2.57
CA ASN A 13 11.20 7.55 2.74
C ASN A 13 10.01 7.66 3.71
N PRO A 14 10.14 8.36 4.86
CA PRO A 14 9.03 8.56 5.78
C PRO A 14 7.86 9.35 5.15
N SER A 15 8.12 10.09 4.06
CA SER A 15 7.12 10.78 3.22
C SER A 15 6.46 9.88 2.17
N GLU A 16 6.92 8.64 1.99
CA GLU A 16 6.30 7.66 1.09
C GLU A 16 5.62 6.56 1.90
N CYS A 17 4.86 6.91 2.94
CA CYS A 17 4.08 5.93 3.68
C CYS A 17 3.01 5.34 2.75
N PRO A 18 3.16 4.09 2.25
CA PRO A 18 2.19 3.52 1.35
C PRO A 18 0.99 3.11 2.20
N VAL A 19 -0.15 3.73 1.93
CA VAL A 19 -1.39 3.44 2.63
C VAL A 19 -2.00 2.21 1.98
N VAL A 20 -2.20 1.14 2.74
CA VAL A 20 -2.77 -0.11 2.22
C VAL A 20 -4.17 -0.31 2.79
N ARG A 21 -5.12 -0.62 1.91
CA ARG A 21 -6.50 -0.91 2.28
C ARG A 21 -6.93 -2.23 1.65
N GLN A 22 -7.51 -3.12 2.45
CA GLN A 22 -8.22 -4.27 1.94
C GLN A 22 -9.54 -3.81 1.31
N VAL A 23 -9.72 -4.10 0.02
CA VAL A 23 -10.95 -3.77 -0.72
C VAL A 23 -11.86 -4.99 -0.87
N SER A 24 -11.29 -6.19 -0.88
CA SER A 24 -12.01 -7.47 -0.89
C SER A 24 -11.24 -8.53 -0.09
N ARG A 25 -11.88 -9.67 0.22
CA ARG A 25 -11.25 -10.79 0.96
C ARG A 25 -9.91 -11.25 0.34
N HIS A 26 -9.76 -11.14 -0.97
CA HIS A 26 -8.55 -11.53 -1.71
C HIS A 26 -7.88 -10.35 -2.45
N GLU A 27 -8.22 -9.10 -2.10
CA GLU A 27 -7.72 -7.93 -2.82
C GLU A 27 -7.35 -6.79 -1.86
N TRP A 28 -6.12 -6.32 -2.03
CA TRP A 28 -5.50 -5.23 -1.30
C TRP A 28 -5.08 -4.14 -2.28
N VAL A 29 -5.30 -2.88 -1.91
CA VAL A 29 -4.90 -1.71 -2.69
C VAL A 29 -3.94 -0.87 -1.86
N ALA A 30 -2.75 -0.65 -2.38
CA ALA A 30 -1.77 0.27 -1.85
C ALA A 30 -1.84 1.60 -2.62
N ARG A 31 -1.72 2.73 -1.91
CA ARG A 31 -1.71 4.08 -2.48
C ARG A 31 -0.57 4.91 -1.87
N THR A 32 0.14 5.67 -2.70
CA THR A 32 1.10 6.70 -2.23
C THR A 32 0.43 8.07 -2.12
N GLU A 33 1.07 9.01 -1.40
CA GLU A 33 0.65 10.42 -1.35
C GLU A 33 0.72 11.10 -2.72
N GLU A 34 1.64 10.70 -3.60
CA GLU A 34 1.71 11.16 -5.00
C GLU A 34 0.52 10.71 -5.87
N GLY A 35 -0.42 9.93 -5.32
CA GLY A 35 -1.61 9.47 -6.03
C GLY A 35 -1.40 8.24 -6.90
N ARG A 36 -0.23 7.57 -6.81
CA ARG A 36 -0.05 6.25 -7.42
C ARG A 36 -0.81 5.20 -6.60
N PHE A 37 -1.43 4.26 -7.29
CA PHE A 37 -2.10 3.13 -6.66
C PHE A 37 -1.72 1.82 -7.33
N ALA A 38 -1.66 0.76 -6.54
CA ALA A 38 -1.37 -0.59 -7.02
C ALA A 38 -2.22 -1.60 -6.24
N SER A 39 -2.70 -2.64 -6.92
CA SER A 39 -3.46 -3.71 -6.28
C SER A 39 -2.67 -5.01 -6.22
N GLY A 40 -2.96 -5.85 -5.22
CA GLY A 40 -2.34 -7.15 -5.03
C GLY A 40 -3.22 -8.09 -4.21
N SER A 41 -2.92 -9.39 -4.26
CA SER A 41 -3.64 -10.40 -3.48
C SER A 41 -3.29 -10.35 -1.98
N THR A 42 -2.18 -9.69 -1.63
CA THR A 42 -1.69 -9.48 -0.27
C THR A 42 -1.21 -8.04 -0.11
N PRO A 43 -1.17 -7.49 1.13
CA PRO A 43 -0.69 -6.13 1.37
C PRO A 43 0.75 -5.93 0.85
N ALA A 44 1.63 -6.89 1.14
CA ALA A 44 3.01 -6.87 0.64
C ALA A 44 3.11 -6.87 -0.90
N SER A 45 2.25 -7.64 -1.59
CA SER A 45 2.23 -7.68 -3.06
C SER A 45 1.73 -6.37 -3.68
N ALA A 46 0.72 -5.74 -3.06
CA ALA A 46 0.23 -4.42 -3.48
C ALA A 46 1.33 -3.35 -3.37
N ILE A 47 2.10 -3.37 -2.27
CA ILE A 47 3.22 -2.44 -2.06
C ILE A 47 4.40 -2.74 -3.00
N ALA A 48 4.73 -4.02 -3.23
CA ALA A 48 5.79 -4.40 -4.15
C ALA A 48 5.50 -3.93 -5.58
N ARG A 49 4.21 -3.94 -5.98
CA ARG A 49 3.76 -3.40 -7.28
C ARG A 49 3.80 -1.87 -7.33
N LEU A 50 3.66 -1.20 -6.20
CA LEU A 50 3.75 0.26 -6.09
C LEU A 50 5.19 0.77 -6.23
N LYS A 51 6.19 -0.03 -5.83
CA LYS A 51 7.63 0.27 -5.94
C LYS A 51 8.21 0.07 -7.35
N ARG A 52 7.39 -0.39 -8.31
CA ARG A 52 7.81 -0.70 -9.69
C ARG A 52 7.52 0.47 -10.62
#